data_AF-A0A7K1L746-F1
#
_entry.id   AF-A0A7K1L746-F1
#
_cell.length_a   1.000
_cell.length_b   1.000
_cell.length_c   1.000
_cell.angle_alpha   90.00
_cell.angle_beta   90.00
_cell.angle_gamma   90.00
#
_symmetry.space_group_name_H-M   'P 1'
#
loop_
_entity.id
_entity.type
_entity.pdbx_description
1 polymer ?
#
loop_
_entity_poly.entity_id
_entity_poly.type
_entity_poly.pdbx_seq_one_letter_code
_entity_poly.pdbx_strand_id
1 'polypeptide(L)'
;MPCLNEAETVETCVRKTIRFFEDSGIDGEVVIADNGSTDGSQQLARDAGARVVPVIDKGYGNALMGGIRAARGRYVAMGDADDSYDFATLGPFVEELRDGADLVMGNRFKGGIAPGAMPPLHRYLGNPVLSFVGRLFFRSKIGDFHCGLRAFNKESILRLGLQTGGMEFASEMVVKATLQKYDIREVPTTLSPDGRTRAPHLNTWRDGWRHLRFLMLYSPRWLFLIPGLVFMTLGLLAGIALSTGPVTVGEVAFDVDTLVGASAALVIGFQAVLFALLTKVYAMQEGFLPHDRRVQKIIDWWSLERGLLLGGLLAVAGLGGLVASLLHWRVNSFGELDPRHSLRIVVPAATALVMSLQAIFASLFVSILGIRRRQHPPLVDPTEEAAGVVDAAAAKVAGERKAGERKAVEGGLTRADAAESQDAAATGDGEATDPASGAEDGASVEAGGKAEG
;
A
#
# COMPACT_ATOMS: atom_id res chain seq x y z
N MET A 1 5.30 -20.94 4.19
CA MET A 1 4.27 -21.60 3.38
C MET A 1 2.93 -21.48 4.11
N PRO A 2 1.86 -20.99 3.47
CA PRO A 2 0.51 -21.07 4.04
C PRO A 2 0.02 -22.52 3.99
N CYS A 3 -0.74 -22.96 5.00
CA CYS A 3 -1.18 -24.36 5.11
C CYS A 3 -2.65 -24.43 5.53
N LEU A 4 -3.43 -25.22 4.78
CA LEU A 4 -4.80 -25.58 5.09
C LEU A 4 -5.11 -26.98 4.54
N ASN A 5 -5.06 -27.98 5.42
CA ASN A 5 -5.25 -29.38 5.10
C ASN A 5 -4.32 -29.88 3.98
N GLU A 6 -3.01 -29.76 4.17
CA GLU A 6 -1.96 -30.13 3.20
C GLU A 6 -1.12 -31.33 3.70
N ALA A 7 -1.75 -32.28 4.42
CA ALA A 7 -1.03 -33.41 5.04
C ALA A 7 -0.27 -34.29 4.02
N GLU A 8 -0.76 -34.39 2.78
CA GLU A 8 -0.13 -35.18 1.71
C GLU A 8 1.23 -34.62 1.24
N THR A 9 1.44 -33.32 1.36
CA THR A 9 2.52 -32.60 0.65
C THR A 9 3.41 -31.76 1.56
N VAL A 10 2.93 -31.36 2.74
CA VAL A 10 3.64 -30.43 3.63
C VAL A 10 5.01 -30.98 4.08
N GLU A 11 5.10 -32.27 4.42
CA GLU A 11 6.37 -32.89 4.84
C GLU A 11 7.40 -32.82 3.71
N THR A 12 7.01 -33.19 2.49
CA THR A 12 7.87 -33.13 1.30
C THR A 12 8.39 -31.71 1.07
N CYS A 13 7.52 -30.71 1.11
CA CYS A 13 7.89 -29.30 0.93
C CYS A 13 8.91 -28.84 1.99
N VAL A 14 8.68 -29.20 3.26
CA VAL A 14 9.57 -28.86 4.37
C VAL A 14 10.94 -29.52 4.18
N ARG A 15 10.99 -30.82 3.92
CA ARG A 15 12.25 -31.57 3.75
C ARG A 15 13.06 -31.07 2.56
N LYS A 16 12.42 -30.79 1.42
CA LYS A 16 13.09 -30.17 0.25
C LYS A 16 13.73 -28.82 0.61
N THR A 17 13.03 -28.01 1.40
CA THR A 17 13.51 -26.67 1.79
C THR A 17 14.67 -26.74 2.78
N ILE A 18 14.60 -27.63 3.78
CA ILE A 18 15.70 -27.83 4.74
C ILE A 18 16.95 -28.32 4.02
N ARG A 19 16.80 -29.30 3.12
CA ARG A 19 17.91 -29.79 2.30
C ARG A 19 18.53 -28.68 1.45
N PHE A 20 17.71 -27.81 0.85
CA PHE A 20 18.21 -26.64 0.12
C PHE A 20 19.05 -25.70 1.01
N PHE A 21 18.64 -25.48 2.26
CA PHE A 21 19.42 -24.68 3.20
C PHE A 21 20.77 -25.32 3.52
N GLU A 22 20.79 -26.64 3.77
CA GLU A 22 22.01 -27.41 4.02
C GLU A 22 22.95 -27.38 2.81
N ASP A 23 22.44 -27.72 1.62
CA ASP A 23 23.21 -27.78 0.39
C ASP A 23 23.78 -26.41 -0.03
N SER A 24 23.08 -25.32 0.32
CA SER A 24 23.47 -23.95 -0.03
C SER A 24 24.22 -23.21 1.08
N GLY A 25 24.43 -23.82 2.25
CA GLY A 25 25.04 -23.18 3.41
C GLY A 25 24.26 -21.96 3.91
N ILE A 26 22.93 -21.99 3.80
CA ILE A 26 22.04 -20.90 4.23
C ILE A 26 21.54 -21.21 5.64
N ASP A 27 21.78 -20.30 6.59
CA ASP A 27 21.10 -20.31 7.88
C ASP A 27 19.66 -19.81 7.69
N GLY A 28 18.70 -20.75 7.72
CA GLY A 28 17.31 -20.51 7.36
C GLY A 28 16.34 -21.27 8.25
N GLU A 29 15.07 -20.89 8.18
CA GLU A 29 13.98 -21.60 8.84
C GLU A 29 12.81 -21.84 7.88
N VAL A 30 12.07 -22.91 8.11
CA VAL A 30 10.81 -23.18 7.42
C VAL A 30 9.66 -22.81 8.33
N VAL A 31 8.84 -21.84 7.89
CA VAL A 31 7.65 -21.39 8.63
C VAL A 31 6.39 -21.89 7.93
N ILE A 32 5.61 -22.70 8.64
CA ILE A 32 4.27 -23.12 8.22
C ILE A 32 3.25 -22.24 8.94
N ALA A 33 2.50 -21.44 8.18
CA ALA A 33 1.44 -20.62 8.71
C ALA A 33 0.10 -21.33 8.51
N ASP A 34 -0.44 -21.89 9.58
CA ASP A 34 -1.65 -22.70 9.57
C ASP A 34 -2.84 -21.90 10.08
N ASN A 35 -3.96 -21.90 9.34
CA ASN A 35 -5.18 -21.17 9.71
C ASN A 35 -6.42 -22.06 9.86
N GLY A 36 -6.21 -23.31 10.32
CA GLY A 36 -7.30 -24.21 10.70
C GLY A 36 -7.28 -25.55 9.99
N SER A 37 -6.11 -26.15 9.80
CA SER A 37 -6.05 -27.54 9.34
C SER A 37 -6.62 -28.51 10.38
N THR A 38 -7.27 -29.57 9.91
CA THR A 38 -7.92 -30.62 10.72
C THR A 38 -7.43 -32.02 10.37
N ASP A 39 -6.46 -32.14 9.46
CA ASP A 39 -5.98 -33.41 8.88
C ASP A 39 -4.61 -33.87 9.42
N GLY A 40 -4.07 -33.19 10.43
CA GLY A 40 -2.74 -33.49 10.99
C GLY A 40 -1.57 -32.77 10.32
N SER A 41 -1.80 -31.91 9.32
CA SER A 41 -0.75 -31.13 8.63
C SER A 41 0.24 -30.45 9.57
N GLN A 42 -0.26 -29.91 10.67
CA GLN A 42 0.55 -29.20 11.66
C GLN A 42 1.59 -30.12 12.32
N GLN A 43 1.20 -31.36 12.66
CA GLN A 43 2.10 -32.31 13.31
C GLN A 43 3.18 -32.79 12.33
N LEU A 44 2.76 -33.17 11.12
CA LEU A 44 3.67 -33.57 10.04
C LEU A 44 4.71 -32.48 9.73
N ALA A 45 4.29 -31.21 9.70
CA ALA A 45 5.19 -30.08 9.52
C ALA A 45 6.24 -29.96 10.64
N ARG A 46 5.84 -30.12 11.91
CA ARG A 46 6.76 -30.06 13.06
C ARG A 46 7.75 -31.21 13.02
N ASP A 47 7.27 -32.42 12.75
CA ASP A 47 8.09 -33.64 12.69
C ASP A 47 9.09 -33.59 11.52
N ALA A 48 8.73 -32.89 10.44
CA ALA A 48 9.63 -32.60 9.32
C ALA A 48 10.67 -31.50 9.62
N GLY A 49 10.58 -30.82 10.77
CA GLY A 49 11.54 -29.79 11.20
C GLY A 49 11.08 -28.34 10.97
N ALA A 50 9.82 -28.10 10.58
CA ALA A 50 9.31 -26.74 10.41
C ALA A 50 8.76 -26.14 11.70
N ARG A 51 8.82 -24.82 11.79
CA ARG A 51 8.12 -24.05 12.83
C ARG A 51 6.70 -23.74 12.37
N VAL A 52 5.72 -24.27 13.09
CA VAL A 52 4.30 -23.99 12.80
C VAL A 52 3.83 -22.78 13.61
N VAL A 53 3.25 -21.81 12.90
CA VAL A 53 2.67 -20.57 13.43
C VAL A 53 1.15 -20.64 13.25
N PRO A 54 0.38 -20.65 14.35
CA PRO A 54 -1.08 -20.60 14.25
C PRO A 54 -1.53 -19.19 13.84
N VAL A 55 -2.43 -19.13 12.86
CA VAL A 55 -3.07 -17.90 12.38
C VAL A 55 -4.57 -18.02 12.62
N ILE A 56 -5.10 -17.15 13.49
CA ILE A 56 -6.51 -17.22 13.92
C ILE A 56 -7.44 -16.90 12.75
N ASP A 57 -7.11 -15.88 11.96
CA ASP A 57 -7.96 -15.42 10.88
C ASP A 57 -7.85 -16.33 9.66
N LYS A 58 -9.00 -16.82 9.20
CA LYS A 58 -9.10 -17.61 7.97
C LYS A 58 -8.78 -16.75 6.75
N GLY A 59 -8.20 -17.39 5.74
CA GLY A 59 -7.90 -16.78 4.44
C GLY A 59 -6.42 -16.86 4.08
N TYR A 60 -6.17 -16.99 2.78
CA TYR A 60 -4.82 -17.19 2.23
C TYR A 60 -3.86 -16.03 2.59
N GLY A 61 -4.30 -14.79 2.38
CA GLY A 61 -3.53 -13.60 2.73
C GLY A 61 -3.28 -13.46 4.23
N ASN A 62 -4.26 -13.85 5.07
CA ASN A 62 -4.09 -13.86 6.53
C ASN A 62 -3.01 -14.86 6.96
N ALA A 63 -3.03 -16.07 6.41
CA ALA A 63 -1.99 -17.08 6.66
C ALA A 63 -0.61 -16.57 6.23
N LEU A 64 -0.49 -16.02 5.02
CA LEU A 64 0.76 -15.45 4.53
C LEU A 64 1.26 -14.30 5.41
N MET A 65 0.43 -13.33 5.74
CA MET A 65 0.83 -12.20 6.58
C MET A 65 1.23 -12.64 8.00
N GLY A 66 0.51 -13.60 8.59
CA GLY A 66 0.88 -14.21 9.87
C GLY A 66 2.27 -14.87 9.81
N GLY A 67 2.51 -15.67 8.77
CA GLY A 67 3.81 -16.28 8.51
C GLY A 67 4.94 -15.27 8.28
N ILE A 68 4.69 -14.24 7.47
CA ILE A 68 5.67 -13.18 7.16
C ILE A 68 6.06 -12.42 8.42
N ARG A 69 5.09 -12.04 9.27
CA ARG A 69 5.36 -11.35 10.54
C ARG A 69 6.21 -12.21 11.47
N ALA A 70 5.86 -13.50 11.57
CA ALA A 70 6.53 -14.45 12.45
C ALA A 70 7.90 -14.93 11.94
N ALA A 71 8.20 -14.80 10.64
CA ALA A 71 9.50 -15.19 10.07
C ALA A 71 10.64 -14.38 10.69
N ARG A 72 11.77 -15.01 11.01
CA ARG A 72 12.94 -14.37 11.63
C ARG A 72 13.98 -13.91 10.60
N GLY A 73 13.94 -14.51 9.41
CA GLY A 73 14.83 -14.15 8.31
C GLY A 73 14.63 -12.72 7.80
N ARG A 74 15.74 -12.10 7.36
CA ARG A 74 15.73 -10.82 6.62
C ARG A 74 15.00 -10.96 5.28
N TYR A 75 15.22 -12.08 4.60
CA TYR A 75 14.58 -12.45 3.36
C TYR A 75 13.55 -13.53 3.62
N VAL A 76 12.42 -13.45 2.94
CA VAL A 76 11.32 -14.42 3.06
C VAL A 76 10.96 -14.90 1.66
N ALA A 77 10.99 -16.21 1.47
CA ALA A 77 10.37 -16.87 0.32
C ALA A 77 9.00 -17.42 0.74
N MET A 78 7.99 -17.19 -0.10
CA MET A 78 6.66 -17.76 0.06
C MET A 78 6.28 -18.57 -1.17
N GLY A 79 5.57 -19.66 -0.94
CA GLY A 79 4.99 -20.55 -1.94
C GLY A 79 4.00 -21.49 -1.24
N ASP A 80 3.13 -22.09 -2.04
CA ASP A 80 2.08 -22.99 -1.58
C ASP A 80 2.69 -24.32 -1.07
N ALA A 81 2.06 -24.95 -0.08
CA ALA A 81 2.52 -26.19 0.54
C ALA A 81 2.03 -27.46 -0.19
N ASP A 82 1.70 -27.36 -1.48
CA ASP A 82 1.09 -28.44 -2.29
C ASP A 82 2.06 -29.11 -3.27
N ASP A 83 3.36 -28.84 -3.13
CA ASP A 83 4.46 -29.33 -3.98
C ASP A 83 4.38 -28.92 -5.47
N SER A 84 3.53 -27.93 -5.81
CA SER A 84 3.47 -27.39 -7.17
C SER A 84 4.71 -26.58 -7.58
N TYR A 85 5.48 -26.10 -6.60
CA TYR A 85 6.76 -25.42 -6.78
C TYR A 85 7.88 -26.17 -6.07
N ASP A 86 9.04 -26.26 -6.73
CA ASP A 86 10.23 -26.86 -6.14
C ASP A 86 11.03 -25.84 -5.32
N PHE A 87 10.91 -25.92 -4.00
CA PHE A 87 11.66 -25.07 -3.07
C PHE A 87 13.18 -25.33 -3.10
N ALA A 88 13.67 -26.41 -3.74
CA ALA A 88 15.10 -26.60 -3.97
C ALA A 88 15.69 -25.60 -4.99
N THR A 89 14.84 -24.92 -5.76
CA THR A 89 15.26 -23.98 -6.81
C THR A 89 15.25 -22.52 -6.37
N LEU A 90 15.28 -22.26 -5.06
CA LEU A 90 15.24 -20.89 -4.49
C LEU A 90 16.55 -20.10 -4.67
N GLY A 91 17.65 -20.72 -5.09
CA GLY A 91 18.96 -20.09 -5.25
C GLY A 91 18.93 -18.73 -5.98
N PRO A 92 18.40 -18.67 -7.23
CA PRO A 92 18.34 -17.41 -7.97
C PRO A 92 17.47 -16.33 -7.31
N PHE A 93 16.43 -16.72 -6.54
CA PHE A 93 15.65 -15.74 -5.78
C PHE A 93 16.48 -15.10 -4.67
N VAL A 94 17.27 -15.91 -3.96
CA VAL A 94 18.14 -15.43 -2.89
C VAL A 94 19.24 -14.52 -3.45
N GLU A 95 19.79 -14.84 -4.62
CA GLU A 95 20.79 -14.02 -5.31
C GLU A 95 20.24 -12.62 -5.63
N GLU A 96 19.07 -12.53 -6.27
CA GLU A 96 18.44 -11.26 -6.61
C GLU A 96 18.13 -10.40 -5.36
N LEU A 97 17.71 -11.03 -4.25
CA LEU A 97 17.47 -10.33 -2.99
C LEU A 97 18.77 -9.83 -2.33
N ARG A 98 19.86 -10.58 -2.45
CA ARG A 98 21.19 -10.18 -1.98
C ARG A 98 21.76 -9.04 -2.81
N ASP A 99 21.43 -8.98 -4.10
CA ASP A 99 21.75 -7.86 -4.99
C ASP A 99 20.88 -6.61 -4.75
N GLY A 100 19.93 -6.68 -3.81
CA GLY A 100 19.18 -5.53 -3.34
C GLY A 100 17.76 -5.41 -3.86
N ALA A 101 17.22 -6.42 -4.55
CA ALA A 101 15.82 -6.45 -4.92
C ALA A 101 14.91 -6.41 -3.67
N ASP A 102 13.82 -5.65 -3.76
CA ASP A 102 12.80 -5.60 -2.70
C ASP A 102 11.85 -6.81 -2.79
N LEU A 103 11.50 -7.19 -4.02
CA LEU A 103 10.58 -8.27 -4.35
C LEU A 103 11.05 -9.01 -5.61
N VAL A 104 11.07 -10.33 -5.54
CA VAL A 104 11.44 -11.23 -6.63
C VAL A 104 10.25 -12.14 -6.91
N MET A 105 9.74 -12.06 -8.13
CA MET A 105 8.60 -12.85 -8.60
C MET A 105 9.09 -14.06 -9.39
N GLY A 106 8.50 -15.23 -9.13
CA GLY A 106 8.64 -16.34 -10.06
C GLY A 106 7.93 -16.04 -11.38
N ASN A 107 8.45 -16.57 -12.48
CA ASN A 107 7.84 -16.43 -13.79
C ASN A 107 7.70 -17.79 -14.47
N ARG A 108 6.47 -18.31 -14.47
CA ARG A 108 6.11 -19.62 -15.04
C ARG A 108 6.13 -19.64 -16.56
N PHE A 109 5.94 -18.49 -17.19
CA PHE A 109 6.00 -18.37 -18.65
C PHE A 109 7.43 -18.39 -19.18
N LYS A 110 8.43 -18.02 -18.35
CA LYS A 110 9.86 -18.13 -18.67
C LYS A 110 10.46 -19.47 -18.25
N GLY A 111 10.08 -20.01 -17.09
CA GLY A 111 10.64 -21.27 -16.56
C GLY A 111 9.98 -22.54 -17.10
N GLY A 112 8.69 -22.47 -17.44
CA GLY A 112 7.93 -23.59 -18.00
C GLY A 112 6.76 -24.02 -17.12
N ILE A 113 5.75 -24.62 -17.77
CA ILE A 113 4.56 -25.17 -17.12
C ILE A 113 4.43 -26.62 -17.58
N ALA A 114 4.60 -27.55 -16.64
CA ALA A 114 4.54 -28.97 -16.91
C ALA A 114 3.13 -29.40 -17.39
N PRO A 115 3.01 -30.49 -18.17
CA PRO A 115 1.70 -31.03 -18.57
C PRO A 115 0.83 -31.32 -17.35
N GLY A 116 -0.44 -30.88 -17.37
CA GLY A 116 -1.38 -31.05 -16.26
C GLY A 116 -1.23 -30.04 -15.11
N ALA A 117 -0.17 -29.22 -15.09
CA ALA A 117 0.08 -28.27 -13.99
C ALA A 117 -0.80 -27.01 -14.01
N MET A 118 -1.40 -26.66 -15.15
CA MET A 118 -2.28 -25.49 -15.26
C MET A 118 -3.37 -25.71 -16.32
N PRO A 119 -4.64 -25.37 -16.03
CA PRO A 119 -5.70 -25.40 -17.03
C PRO A 119 -5.38 -24.49 -18.24
N PRO A 120 -5.71 -24.91 -19.48
CA PRO A 120 -5.44 -24.11 -20.69
C PRO A 120 -6.02 -22.69 -20.62
N LEU A 121 -7.21 -22.53 -20.03
CA LEU A 121 -7.85 -21.24 -19.85
C LEU A 121 -6.98 -20.28 -19.01
N HIS A 122 -6.36 -20.76 -17.94
CA HIS A 122 -5.50 -19.94 -17.09
C HIS A 122 -4.17 -19.65 -17.77
N ARG A 123 -3.61 -20.62 -18.49
CA ARG A 123 -2.33 -20.52 -19.18
C ARG A 123 -2.37 -19.53 -20.35
N TYR A 124 -3.42 -19.57 -21.17
CA TYR A 124 -3.48 -18.82 -22.41
C TYR A 124 -4.34 -17.55 -22.34
N LEU A 125 -5.29 -17.47 -21.40
CA LEU A 125 -6.20 -16.34 -21.31
C LEU A 125 -6.13 -15.64 -19.95
N GLY A 126 -6.43 -16.35 -18.86
CA GLY A 126 -6.58 -15.74 -17.53
C GLY A 126 -5.33 -15.00 -17.07
N ASN A 127 -4.21 -15.72 -16.89
CA ASN A 127 -2.98 -15.12 -16.37
C ASN A 127 -2.35 -14.11 -17.35
N PRO A 128 -2.29 -14.34 -18.67
CA PRO A 128 -1.77 -13.36 -19.61
C PRO A 128 -2.59 -12.06 -19.66
N VAL A 129 -3.92 -12.15 -19.69
CA VAL A 129 -4.80 -10.96 -19.73
C VAL A 129 -4.71 -10.18 -18.42
N LEU A 130 -4.79 -10.85 -17.27
CA LEU A 130 -4.67 -10.17 -15.98
C LEU A 130 -3.28 -9.55 -15.79
N SER A 131 -2.22 -10.24 -16.25
CA SER A 131 -0.87 -9.67 -16.24
C SER A 131 -0.75 -8.47 -17.18
N PHE A 132 -1.36 -8.51 -18.36
CA PHE A 132 -1.43 -7.35 -19.27
C PHE A 132 -2.15 -6.17 -18.64
N VAL A 133 -3.30 -6.41 -18.00
CA VAL A 133 -4.06 -5.38 -17.26
C VAL A 133 -3.21 -4.81 -16.12
N GLY A 134 -2.51 -5.65 -15.35
CA GLY A 134 -1.59 -5.20 -14.31
C GLY A 134 -0.46 -4.31 -14.85
N ARG A 135 0.16 -4.71 -15.97
CA ARG A 135 1.18 -3.91 -16.66
C ARG A 135 0.62 -2.59 -17.18
N LEU A 136 -0.57 -2.59 -17.77
CA LEU A 136 -1.21 -1.39 -18.32
C LEU A 136 -1.62 -0.40 -17.21
N PHE A 137 -2.21 -0.91 -16.13
CA PHE A 137 -2.77 -0.08 -15.06
C PHE A 137 -1.69 0.47 -14.13
N PHE A 138 -0.69 -0.35 -13.79
CA PHE A 138 0.32 -0.01 -12.79
C PHE A 138 1.70 0.24 -13.37
N ARG A 139 1.90 0.09 -14.70
CA ARG A 139 3.21 0.18 -15.37
C ARG A 139 4.25 -0.79 -14.81
N SER A 140 3.77 -1.93 -14.31
CA SER A 140 4.64 -3.01 -13.85
C SER A 140 5.40 -3.64 -15.02
N LYS A 141 6.64 -4.09 -14.79
CA LYS A 141 7.44 -4.83 -15.79
C LYS A 141 7.26 -6.35 -15.68
N ILE A 142 6.42 -6.82 -14.76
CA ILE A 142 6.28 -8.23 -14.41
C ILE A 142 5.50 -8.98 -15.50
N GLY A 143 6.09 -10.08 -15.96
CA GLY A 143 5.55 -11.01 -16.94
C GLY A 143 4.48 -11.93 -16.36
N ASP A 144 4.67 -12.43 -15.15
CA ASP A 144 3.73 -13.33 -14.44
C ASP A 144 3.25 -12.73 -13.10
N PHE A 145 2.11 -12.06 -13.12
CA PHE A 145 1.56 -11.38 -11.93
C PHE A 145 1.02 -12.34 -10.86
N HIS A 146 0.79 -13.61 -11.25
CA HIS A 146 0.05 -14.60 -10.46
C HIS A 146 0.90 -15.81 -10.05
N CYS A 147 2.23 -15.73 -10.18
CA CYS A 147 3.09 -16.77 -9.65
C CYS A 147 2.97 -16.79 -8.12
N GLY A 148 2.79 -18.00 -7.56
CA GLY A 148 2.68 -18.23 -6.11
C GLY A 148 4.05 -18.23 -5.42
N LEU A 149 5.10 -18.62 -6.15
CA LEU A 149 6.47 -18.58 -5.64
C LEU A 149 7.05 -17.17 -5.76
N ARG A 150 7.37 -16.57 -4.62
CA ARG A 150 7.91 -15.21 -4.52
C ARG A 150 8.89 -15.13 -3.37
N ALA A 151 9.89 -14.27 -3.50
CA ALA A 151 10.80 -13.95 -2.40
C ALA A 151 10.96 -12.45 -2.25
N PHE A 152 11.20 -11.96 -1.04
CA PHE A 152 11.26 -10.52 -0.78
C PHE A 152 12.06 -10.19 0.47
N ASN A 153 12.48 -8.92 0.58
CA ASN A 153 12.92 -8.34 1.83
C ASN A 153 11.71 -8.19 2.78
N LYS A 154 11.80 -8.79 3.97
CA LYS A 154 10.71 -8.79 4.97
C LYS A 154 10.27 -7.38 5.33
N GLU A 155 11.21 -6.48 5.57
CA GLU A 155 10.93 -5.11 6.00
C GLU A 155 10.26 -4.31 4.87
N SER A 156 10.71 -4.49 3.62
CA SER A 156 10.07 -3.87 2.46
C SER A 156 8.60 -4.28 2.35
N ILE A 157 8.26 -5.57 2.48
CA ILE A 157 6.87 -6.02 2.42
C ILE A 157 6.03 -5.58 3.61
N LEU A 158 6.58 -5.58 4.82
CA LEU A 158 5.86 -5.08 6.00
C LEU A 158 5.50 -3.59 5.87
N ARG A 159 6.40 -2.78 5.28
CA ARG A 159 6.18 -1.36 5.02
C ARG A 159 5.06 -1.08 4.00
N LEU A 160 4.69 -2.05 3.16
CA LEU A 160 3.57 -1.90 2.23
C LEU A 160 2.20 -1.85 2.92
N GLY A 161 2.09 -2.32 4.17
CA GLY A 161 0.83 -2.33 4.91
C GLY A 161 -0.26 -3.10 4.16
N LEU A 162 0.02 -4.36 3.78
CA LEU A 162 -0.94 -5.21 3.07
C LEU A 162 -2.13 -5.53 3.99
N GLN A 163 -3.35 -5.39 3.48
CA GLN A 163 -4.60 -5.46 4.27
C GLN A 163 -5.54 -6.59 3.83
N THR A 164 -5.33 -7.17 2.65
CA THR A 164 -6.24 -8.20 2.13
C THR A 164 -5.96 -9.58 2.74
N GLY A 165 -6.97 -10.18 3.37
CA GLY A 165 -6.86 -11.51 3.99
C GLY A 165 -7.07 -12.70 3.04
N GLY A 166 -7.47 -12.44 1.79
CA GLY A 166 -7.82 -13.47 0.79
C GLY A 166 -6.71 -13.77 -0.22
N MET A 167 -7.10 -14.30 -1.38
CA MET A 167 -6.16 -14.53 -2.51
C MET A 167 -5.67 -13.21 -3.12
N GLU A 168 -6.43 -12.13 -2.91
CA GLU A 168 -6.11 -10.78 -3.36
C GLU A 168 -4.78 -10.27 -2.81
N PHE A 169 -4.29 -10.83 -1.70
CA PHE A 169 -2.99 -10.53 -1.09
C PHE A 169 -1.85 -10.57 -2.10
N ALA A 170 -1.87 -11.60 -2.96
CA ALA A 170 -0.90 -11.76 -4.02
C ALA A 170 -0.92 -10.58 -5.00
N SER A 171 -2.10 -10.06 -5.35
CA SER A 171 -2.21 -8.90 -6.24
C SER A 171 -1.87 -7.60 -5.51
N GLU A 172 -2.34 -7.43 -4.27
CA GLU A 172 -2.08 -6.26 -3.45
C GLU A 172 -0.58 -6.02 -3.27
N MET A 173 0.17 -7.08 -2.95
CA MET A 173 1.62 -7.03 -2.78
C MET A 173 2.30 -6.41 -4.00
N VAL A 174 1.99 -6.91 -5.20
CA VAL A 174 2.64 -6.47 -6.42
C VAL A 174 2.19 -5.06 -6.82
N VAL A 175 0.89 -4.76 -6.67
CA VAL A 175 0.34 -3.42 -6.95
C VAL A 175 0.98 -2.38 -6.04
N LYS A 176 0.99 -2.60 -4.72
CA LYS A 176 1.56 -1.65 -3.75
C LYS A 176 3.07 -1.52 -3.91
N ALA A 177 3.80 -2.62 -4.14
CA ALA A 177 5.24 -2.57 -4.44
C ALA A 177 5.53 -1.73 -5.70
N THR A 178 4.77 -1.94 -6.77
CA THR A 178 4.92 -1.18 -8.03
C THR A 178 4.63 0.32 -7.81
N LEU A 179 3.54 0.63 -7.10
CA LEU A 179 3.15 2.02 -6.81
C LEU A 179 4.16 2.75 -5.91
N GLN A 180 4.82 2.02 -5.00
CA GLN A 180 5.90 2.54 -4.15
C GLN A 180 7.28 2.50 -4.83
N LYS A 181 7.35 2.09 -6.11
CA LYS A 181 8.58 2.02 -6.92
C LYS A 181 9.67 1.13 -6.33
N TYR A 182 9.29 0.03 -5.69
CA TYR A 182 10.23 -0.99 -5.24
C TYR A 182 10.97 -1.63 -6.42
N ASP A 183 12.17 -2.14 -6.19
CA ASP A 183 12.89 -2.93 -7.20
C ASP A 183 12.26 -4.33 -7.27
N ILE A 184 11.51 -4.59 -8.35
CA ILE A 184 10.83 -5.86 -8.59
C ILE A 184 11.48 -6.59 -9.76
N ARG A 185 12.00 -7.79 -9.49
CA ARG A 185 12.71 -8.63 -10.46
C ARG A 185 11.98 -9.95 -10.69
N GLU A 186 12.32 -10.64 -11.77
CA GLU A 186 11.70 -11.91 -12.14
C GLU A 186 12.72 -13.02 -12.29
N VAL A 187 12.43 -14.19 -11.72
CA VAL A 187 13.22 -15.41 -11.88
C VAL A 187 12.39 -16.44 -12.64
N PRO A 188 12.92 -17.10 -13.68
CA PRO A 188 12.25 -18.23 -14.33
C PRO A 188 11.92 -19.34 -13.32
N THR A 189 10.67 -19.80 -13.29
CA THR A 189 10.23 -20.82 -12.32
C THR A 189 9.39 -21.86 -13.03
N THR A 190 9.60 -23.14 -12.73
CA THR A 190 8.78 -24.22 -13.27
C THR A 190 7.57 -24.48 -12.38
N LEU A 191 6.39 -24.61 -12.98
CA LEU A 191 5.18 -25.07 -12.29
C LEU A 191 4.93 -26.56 -12.60
N SER A 192 4.82 -27.36 -11.55
CA SER A 192 4.49 -28.79 -11.59
C SER A 192 3.02 -29.03 -11.20
N PRO A 193 2.43 -30.18 -11.58
CA PRO A 193 1.16 -30.61 -11.00
C PRO A 193 1.26 -30.67 -9.47
N ASP A 194 0.19 -30.33 -8.77
CA ASP A 194 0.18 -30.43 -7.31
C ASP A 194 0.25 -31.90 -6.87
N GLY A 195 0.87 -32.14 -5.73
CA GLY A 195 1.03 -33.49 -5.16
C GLY A 195 -0.25 -34.03 -4.51
N ARG A 196 -1.37 -33.31 -4.60
CA ARG A 196 -2.62 -33.63 -3.92
C ARG A 196 -3.46 -34.60 -4.73
N THR A 197 -4.12 -35.52 -4.04
CA THR A 197 -5.16 -36.37 -4.65
C THR A 197 -6.50 -35.66 -4.84
N ARG A 198 -6.75 -34.58 -4.09
CA ARG A 198 -7.97 -33.76 -4.18
C ARG A 198 -7.87 -32.68 -5.25
N ALA A 199 -9.02 -32.34 -5.86
CA ALA A 199 -9.09 -31.24 -6.81
C ALA A 199 -8.74 -29.88 -6.14
N PRO A 200 -8.10 -28.95 -6.87
CA PRO A 200 -7.81 -27.61 -6.36
C PRO A 200 -9.09 -26.87 -5.93
N HIS A 201 -9.04 -26.17 -4.78
CA HIS A 201 -10.15 -25.38 -4.24
C HIS A 201 -10.43 -24.06 -5.00
N LEU A 202 -10.07 -23.97 -6.29
CA LEU A 202 -10.11 -22.74 -7.06
C LEU A 202 -11.43 -22.60 -7.84
N ASN A 203 -12.19 -21.54 -7.58
CA ASN A 203 -13.38 -21.21 -8.36
C ASN A 203 -13.01 -20.19 -9.43
N THR A 204 -12.51 -20.67 -10.57
CA THR A 204 -11.94 -19.86 -11.68
C THR A 204 -12.67 -18.54 -11.95
N TRP A 205 -14.00 -18.56 -12.09
CA TRP A 205 -14.77 -17.35 -12.40
C TRP A 205 -14.91 -16.40 -11.22
N ARG A 206 -15.23 -16.93 -10.03
CA ARG A 206 -15.37 -16.11 -8.81
C ARG A 206 -14.04 -15.48 -8.43
N ASP A 207 -12.95 -16.23 -8.56
CA ASP A 207 -11.60 -15.78 -8.25
C ASP A 207 -11.08 -14.81 -9.29
N GLY A 208 -11.29 -15.08 -10.59
CA GLY A 208 -10.96 -14.16 -11.67
C GLY A 208 -11.69 -12.82 -11.53
N TRP A 209 -13.00 -12.84 -11.26
CA TRP A 209 -13.78 -11.62 -11.02
C TRP A 209 -13.30 -10.87 -9.78
N ARG A 210 -12.97 -11.58 -8.70
CA ARG A 210 -12.44 -11.00 -7.46
C ARG A 210 -11.12 -10.27 -7.69
N HIS A 211 -10.21 -10.86 -8.48
CA HIS A 211 -8.95 -10.24 -8.87
C HIS A 211 -9.16 -9.04 -9.80
N LEU A 212 -10.02 -9.18 -10.81
CA LEU A 212 -10.33 -8.08 -11.72
C LEU A 212 -10.95 -6.90 -10.96
N ARG A 213 -11.92 -7.18 -10.08
CA ARG A 213 -12.53 -6.18 -9.18
C ARG A 213 -11.49 -5.50 -8.31
N PHE A 214 -10.55 -6.26 -7.74
CA PHE A 214 -9.44 -5.72 -6.98
C PHE A 214 -8.58 -4.77 -7.83
N LEU A 215 -8.12 -5.21 -9.02
CA LEU A 215 -7.33 -4.38 -9.93
C LEU A 215 -8.08 -3.12 -10.38
N MET A 216 -9.39 -3.23 -10.63
CA MET A 216 -10.25 -2.11 -11.01
C MET A 216 -10.42 -1.09 -9.88
N LEU A 217 -10.61 -1.56 -8.63
CA LEU A 217 -10.70 -0.70 -7.45
C LEU A 217 -9.38 0.04 -7.19
N TYR A 218 -8.24 -0.58 -7.48
CA TYR A 218 -6.91 0.03 -7.34
C TYR A 218 -6.49 0.87 -8.55
N SER A 219 -7.21 0.80 -9.67
CA SER A 219 -7.00 1.64 -10.85
C SER A 219 -8.28 2.36 -11.31
N PRO A 220 -8.85 3.28 -10.50
CA PRO A 220 -10.02 4.06 -10.91
C PRO A 220 -9.78 4.91 -12.18
N ARG A 221 -8.51 5.16 -12.51
CA ARG A 221 -8.10 5.98 -13.65
C ARG A 221 -8.57 5.41 -14.99
N TRP A 222 -8.35 4.12 -15.22
CA TRP A 222 -8.64 3.50 -16.50
C TRP A 222 -10.11 3.10 -16.65
N LEU A 223 -10.75 2.75 -15.54
CA LEU A 223 -12.14 2.29 -15.57
C LEU A 223 -13.15 3.45 -15.58
N PHE A 224 -12.89 4.50 -14.80
CA PHE A 224 -13.86 5.57 -14.58
C PHE A 224 -13.37 6.93 -15.07
N LEU A 225 -12.12 7.30 -14.78
CA LEU A 225 -11.63 8.64 -15.10
C LEU A 225 -11.48 8.88 -16.61
N ILE A 226 -10.78 8.00 -17.34
CA ILE A 226 -10.54 8.20 -18.78
C ILE A 226 -11.83 8.10 -19.59
N PRO A 227 -12.63 7.02 -19.48
CA PRO A 227 -13.92 6.95 -20.18
C PRO A 227 -14.84 8.10 -19.75
N GLY A 228 -14.87 8.41 -18.45
CA GLY A 228 -15.66 9.52 -17.91
C GLY A 228 -15.29 10.86 -18.55
N LEU A 229 -14.00 11.19 -18.64
CA LEU A 229 -13.53 12.41 -19.31
C LEU A 229 -13.89 12.43 -20.80
N VAL A 230 -13.80 11.29 -21.50
CA VAL A 230 -14.19 11.20 -22.92
C VAL A 230 -15.68 11.47 -23.08
N PHE A 231 -16.55 10.80 -22.32
CA PHE A 231 -18.00 11.03 -22.38
C PHE A 231 -18.37 12.45 -21.96
N MET A 232 -17.72 12.98 -20.92
CA MET A 232 -17.96 14.34 -20.42
C MET A 232 -17.56 15.39 -21.46
N THR A 233 -16.40 15.24 -22.11
CA THR A 233 -15.92 16.19 -23.13
C THR A 233 -16.75 16.10 -24.41
N LEU A 234 -17.04 14.91 -24.91
CA LEU A 234 -17.89 14.72 -26.09
C LEU A 234 -19.31 15.24 -25.85
N GLY A 235 -19.90 14.91 -24.69
CA GLY A 235 -21.23 15.39 -24.32
C GLY A 235 -21.28 16.91 -24.17
N LEU A 236 -20.26 17.53 -23.57
CA LEU A 236 -20.18 18.98 -23.45
C LEU A 236 -20.06 19.67 -24.81
N LEU A 237 -19.14 19.21 -25.66
CA LEU A 237 -18.90 19.81 -26.97
C LEU A 237 -20.12 19.66 -27.90
N ALA A 238 -20.70 18.46 -27.95
CA ALA A 238 -21.92 18.21 -28.73
C ALA A 238 -23.11 18.98 -28.17
N GLY A 239 -23.24 19.05 -26.84
CA GLY A 239 -24.31 19.81 -26.18
C GLY A 239 -24.24 21.31 -26.49
N ILE A 240 -23.04 21.91 -26.44
CA ILE A 240 -22.84 23.31 -26.82
C ILE A 240 -23.17 23.52 -28.30
N ALA A 241 -22.64 22.69 -29.19
CA ALA A 241 -22.85 22.82 -30.63
C ALA A 241 -24.33 22.72 -31.03
N LEU A 242 -25.09 21.81 -30.40
CA LEU A 242 -26.50 21.55 -30.71
C LEU A 242 -27.46 22.48 -29.96
N SER A 243 -26.99 23.21 -28.94
CA SER A 243 -27.82 24.16 -28.18
C SER A 243 -28.26 25.36 -29.02
N THR A 244 -27.46 25.76 -30.01
CA THR A 244 -27.75 26.91 -30.89
C THR A 244 -28.54 26.54 -32.14
N GLY A 245 -28.56 25.27 -32.55
CA GLY A 245 -29.24 24.83 -33.76
C GLY A 245 -28.79 23.44 -34.23
N PRO A 246 -29.40 22.90 -35.31
CA PRO A 246 -28.99 21.62 -35.87
C PRO A 246 -27.62 21.73 -36.55
N VAL A 247 -26.82 20.68 -36.46
CA VAL A 247 -25.49 20.60 -37.07
C VAL A 247 -25.48 19.46 -38.08
N THR A 248 -25.12 19.76 -39.33
CA THR A 248 -25.03 18.77 -40.41
C THR A 248 -23.57 18.37 -40.64
N VAL A 249 -23.34 17.07 -40.79
CA VAL A 249 -22.03 16.50 -41.16
C VAL A 249 -22.26 15.53 -42.31
N GLY A 250 -21.88 15.94 -43.53
CA GLY A 250 -22.22 15.20 -44.73
C GLY A 250 -23.74 15.10 -44.92
N GLU A 251 -24.25 13.88 -45.02
CA GLU A 251 -25.69 13.60 -45.22
C GLU A 251 -26.46 13.46 -43.89
N VAL A 252 -25.79 13.48 -42.74
CA VAL A 252 -26.41 13.26 -41.43
C VAL A 252 -26.64 14.60 -40.73
N ALA A 253 -27.87 14.85 -40.32
CA ALA A 253 -28.25 16.02 -39.51
C ALA A 253 -28.41 15.62 -38.04
N PHE A 254 -27.62 16.24 -37.17
CA PHE A 254 -27.74 16.10 -35.73
C PHE A 254 -28.61 17.23 -35.17
N ASP A 255 -29.60 16.86 -34.37
CA ASP A 255 -30.58 17.81 -33.81
C ASP A 255 -30.93 17.43 -32.36
N VAL A 256 -32.12 17.81 -31.88
CA VAL A 256 -32.56 17.66 -30.48
C VAL A 256 -32.46 16.25 -29.90
N ASP A 257 -32.64 15.19 -30.70
CA ASP A 257 -32.44 13.81 -30.22
C ASP A 257 -30.98 13.55 -29.85
N THR A 258 -30.05 14.10 -30.65
CA THR A 258 -28.62 14.04 -30.37
C THR A 258 -28.24 14.93 -29.19
N LEU A 259 -28.93 16.06 -28.99
CA LEU A 259 -28.76 16.92 -27.82
C LEU A 259 -29.12 16.19 -26.52
N VAL A 260 -30.20 15.42 -26.50
CA VAL A 260 -30.57 14.57 -25.36
C VAL A 260 -29.47 13.52 -25.10
N GLY A 261 -28.98 12.86 -26.14
CA GLY A 261 -27.86 11.92 -26.04
C GLY A 261 -26.57 12.57 -25.51
N ALA A 262 -26.24 13.78 -25.98
CA ALA A 262 -25.09 14.55 -25.54
C ALA A 262 -25.20 14.96 -24.07
N SER A 263 -26.38 15.36 -23.62
CA SER A 263 -26.69 15.62 -22.21
C SER A 263 -26.49 14.37 -21.34
N ALA A 264 -27.02 13.22 -21.76
CA ALA A 264 -26.84 11.96 -21.05
C ALA A 264 -25.35 11.56 -20.97
N ALA A 265 -24.61 11.68 -22.07
CA ALA A 265 -23.17 11.45 -22.10
C ALA A 265 -22.40 12.38 -21.14
N LEU A 266 -22.78 13.66 -21.08
CA LEU A 266 -22.18 14.63 -20.16
C LEU A 266 -22.41 14.21 -18.69
N VAL A 267 -23.64 13.88 -18.32
CA VAL A 267 -23.99 13.46 -16.95
C VAL A 267 -23.28 12.16 -16.56
N ILE A 268 -23.31 11.14 -17.43
CA ILE A 268 -22.62 9.86 -17.20
C ILE A 268 -21.12 10.08 -17.06
N GLY A 269 -20.54 10.89 -17.95
CA GLY A 269 -19.12 11.22 -17.93
C GLY A 269 -18.71 11.91 -16.63
N PHE A 270 -19.46 12.93 -16.21
CA PHE A 270 -19.21 13.63 -14.96
C PHE A 270 -19.36 12.72 -13.74
N GLN A 271 -20.41 11.88 -13.69
CA GLN A 271 -20.61 10.93 -12.61
C GLN A 271 -19.45 9.92 -12.51
N ALA A 272 -18.94 9.43 -13.64
CA ALA A 272 -17.77 8.54 -13.67
C ALA A 272 -16.50 9.25 -13.19
N VAL A 273 -16.27 10.50 -13.60
CA VAL A 273 -15.12 11.31 -13.13
C VAL A 273 -15.21 11.55 -11.62
N LEU A 274 -16.38 11.93 -11.11
CA LEU A 274 -16.61 12.10 -9.67
C LEU A 274 -16.36 10.81 -8.92
N PHE A 275 -16.93 9.69 -9.37
CA PHE A 275 -16.72 8.39 -8.73
C PHE A 275 -15.24 7.99 -8.70
N ALA A 276 -14.50 8.26 -9.78
CA ALA A 276 -13.06 8.01 -9.85
C ALA A 276 -12.28 8.84 -8.82
N LEU A 277 -12.64 10.13 -8.67
CA LEU A 277 -12.03 11.03 -7.70
C LEU A 277 -12.34 10.56 -6.26
N LEU A 278 -13.61 10.35 -5.93
CA LEU A 278 -14.05 9.93 -4.60
C LEU A 278 -13.43 8.61 -4.17
N THR A 279 -13.43 7.62 -5.07
CA THR A 279 -12.78 6.31 -4.82
C THR A 279 -11.30 6.48 -4.53
N LYS A 280 -10.62 7.37 -5.28
CA LYS A 280 -9.20 7.62 -5.08
C LYS A 280 -8.93 8.34 -3.76
N VAL A 281 -9.76 9.31 -3.37
CA VAL A 281 -9.65 9.98 -2.06
C VAL A 281 -9.82 8.96 -0.94
N TYR A 282 -10.89 8.15 -1.00
CA TYR A 282 -11.15 7.10 -0.03
C TYR A 282 -9.99 6.11 0.08
N ALA A 283 -9.51 5.60 -1.06
CA ALA A 283 -8.39 4.65 -1.10
C ALA A 283 -7.08 5.24 -0.55
N MET A 284 -6.84 6.55 -0.70
CA MET A 284 -5.70 7.23 -0.09
C MET A 284 -5.86 7.35 1.43
N GLN A 285 -7.06 7.66 1.93
CA GLN A 285 -7.34 7.80 3.37
C GLN A 285 -7.26 6.46 4.12
N GLU A 286 -7.73 5.38 3.51
CA GLU A 286 -7.68 4.03 4.10
C GLU A 286 -6.30 3.34 3.95
N GLY A 287 -5.34 3.99 3.28
CA GLY A 287 -4.00 3.43 3.06
C GLY A 287 -3.91 2.36 1.97
N PHE A 288 -4.94 2.21 1.12
CA PHE A 288 -4.91 1.31 -0.03
C PHE A 288 -4.01 1.84 -1.15
N LEU A 289 -3.98 3.15 -1.39
CA LEU A 289 -3.14 3.80 -2.40
C LEU A 289 -2.15 4.79 -1.75
N PRO A 290 -0.93 4.94 -2.31
CA PRO A 290 0.00 5.94 -1.81
C PRO A 290 -0.52 7.36 -2.02
N HIS A 291 -0.02 8.29 -1.21
CA HIS A 291 -0.40 9.69 -1.29
C HIS A 291 0.02 10.30 -2.64
N ASP A 292 -0.96 10.68 -3.47
CA ASP A 292 -0.72 11.34 -4.75
C ASP A 292 -0.75 12.87 -4.59
N ARG A 293 0.41 13.51 -4.74
CA ARG A 293 0.55 14.98 -4.66
C ARG A 293 -0.39 15.74 -5.59
N ARG A 294 -0.72 15.19 -6.78
CA ARG A 294 -1.61 15.87 -7.74
C ARG A 294 -3.05 15.87 -7.25
N VAL A 295 -3.48 14.74 -6.69
CA VAL A 295 -4.84 14.63 -6.13
C VAL A 295 -4.96 15.45 -4.86
N GLN A 296 -3.93 15.46 -4.02
CA GLN A 296 -3.91 16.31 -2.83
C GLN A 296 -4.05 17.79 -3.21
N LYS A 297 -3.30 18.27 -4.21
CA LYS A 297 -3.46 19.64 -4.73
C LYS A 297 -4.87 19.92 -5.23
N ILE A 298 -5.53 18.96 -5.88
CA ILE A 298 -6.92 19.11 -6.34
C ILE A 298 -7.87 19.21 -5.14
N ILE A 299 -7.70 18.36 -4.12
CA ILE A 299 -8.53 18.38 -2.91
C ILE A 299 -8.33 19.69 -2.13
N ASP A 300 -7.07 20.09 -1.92
CA ASP A 300 -6.73 21.33 -1.21
C ASP A 300 -7.27 22.57 -1.95
N TRP A 301 -7.33 22.51 -3.29
CA TRP A 301 -7.93 23.55 -4.10
C TRP A 301 -9.46 23.46 -4.15
N TRP A 302 -10.05 22.27 -4.09
CA TRP A 302 -11.49 22.06 -4.13
C TRP A 302 -12.10 22.08 -2.72
N SER A 303 -12.26 23.28 -2.16
CA SER A 303 -12.92 23.45 -0.87
C SER A 303 -14.43 23.22 -0.98
N LEU A 304 -15.08 22.85 0.13
CA LEU A 304 -16.53 22.67 0.20
C LEU A 304 -17.25 23.93 -0.29
N GLU A 305 -16.78 25.11 0.12
CA GLU A 305 -17.36 26.40 -0.24
C GLU A 305 -17.30 26.64 -1.75
N ARG A 306 -16.17 26.32 -2.40
CA ARG A 306 -16.02 26.46 -3.86
C ARG A 306 -16.95 25.50 -4.60
N GLY A 307 -17.07 24.28 -4.11
CA GLY A 307 -18.02 23.29 -4.62
C GLY A 307 -19.48 23.74 -4.52
N LEU A 308 -19.86 24.28 -3.37
CA LEU A 308 -21.20 24.83 -3.12
C LEU A 308 -21.47 26.07 -3.99
N LEU A 309 -20.48 26.96 -4.17
CA LEU A 309 -20.60 28.13 -5.03
C LEU A 309 -20.79 27.73 -6.50
N LEU A 310 -19.94 26.83 -7.01
CA LEU A 310 -20.05 26.35 -8.40
C LEU A 310 -21.38 25.62 -8.63
N GLY A 311 -21.75 24.74 -7.71
CA GLY A 311 -23.04 24.05 -7.73
C GLY A 311 -24.21 25.03 -7.67
N GLY A 312 -24.15 26.04 -6.82
CA GLY A 312 -25.16 27.08 -6.70
C GLY A 312 -25.32 27.91 -7.97
N LEU A 313 -24.22 28.32 -8.61
CA LEU A 313 -24.25 29.03 -9.89
C LEU A 313 -24.90 28.17 -10.99
N LEU A 314 -24.55 26.88 -11.07
CA LEU A 314 -25.19 25.93 -11.99
C LEU A 314 -26.68 25.74 -11.70
N ALA A 315 -27.08 25.70 -10.42
CA ALA A 315 -28.49 25.63 -10.03
C ALA A 315 -29.27 26.87 -10.50
N VAL A 316 -28.71 28.06 -10.29
CA VAL A 316 -29.34 29.31 -10.73
C VAL A 316 -29.47 29.35 -12.25
N ALA A 317 -28.42 28.96 -12.99
CA ALA A 317 -28.48 28.88 -14.46
C ALA A 317 -29.54 27.88 -14.95
N GLY A 318 -29.59 26.69 -14.35
CA GLY A 318 -30.57 25.66 -14.69
C GLY A 318 -32.01 26.06 -14.37
N LEU A 319 -32.25 26.62 -13.18
CA LEU A 319 -33.56 27.17 -12.80
C LEU A 319 -33.97 28.31 -13.73
N GLY A 320 -33.04 29.22 -14.06
CA GLY A 320 -33.26 30.30 -15.00
C GLY A 320 -33.69 29.80 -16.38
N GLY A 321 -33.04 28.75 -16.90
CA GLY A 321 -33.42 28.11 -18.15
C GLY A 321 -34.81 27.47 -18.12
N LEU A 322 -35.16 26.77 -17.03
CA LEU A 322 -36.51 26.22 -16.85
C LEU A 322 -37.58 27.31 -16.76
N VAL A 323 -37.33 28.38 -16.01
CA VAL A 323 -38.22 29.53 -15.94
C VAL A 323 -38.38 30.18 -17.32
N ALA A 324 -37.31 30.33 -18.09
CA ALA A 324 -37.37 30.84 -19.46
C ALA A 324 -38.24 29.95 -20.37
N SER A 325 -38.12 28.63 -20.24
CA SER A 325 -38.97 27.68 -20.96
C SER A 325 -40.45 27.82 -20.55
N LEU A 326 -40.75 27.97 -19.26
CA LEU A 326 -42.12 28.21 -18.78
C LEU A 326 -42.70 29.53 -19.27
N LEU A 327 -41.88 30.60 -19.30
CA LEU A 327 -42.28 31.90 -19.83
C LEU A 327 -42.57 31.82 -21.33
N HIS A 328 -41.75 31.08 -22.09
CA HIS A 328 -42.00 30.82 -23.50
C HIS A 328 -43.33 30.08 -23.70
N TRP A 329 -43.62 29.08 -22.87
CA TRP A 329 -44.90 28.36 -22.91
C TRP A 329 -46.10 29.24 -22.58
N ARG A 330 -45.95 30.15 -21.60
CA ARG A 330 -46.97 31.14 -21.26
C ARG A 330 -47.26 32.10 -22.43
N VAL A 331 -46.22 32.57 -23.13
CA VAL A 331 -46.39 33.44 -24.31
C VAL A 331 -47.15 32.72 -25.43
N ASN A 332 -46.97 31.41 -25.56
CA ASN A 332 -47.72 30.55 -26.47
C ASN A 332 -49.08 30.11 -25.92
N SER A 333 -49.64 30.83 -24.93
CA SER A 333 -50.95 30.54 -24.31
C SER A 333 -51.09 29.11 -23.78
N PHE A 334 -49.98 28.51 -23.33
CA PHE A 334 -49.91 27.12 -22.88
C PHE A 334 -50.31 26.08 -23.95
N GLY A 335 -50.23 26.44 -25.23
CA GLY A 335 -50.50 25.55 -26.36
C GLY A 335 -49.36 24.56 -26.64
N GLU A 336 -49.50 23.83 -27.75
CA GLU A 336 -48.45 22.92 -28.24
C GLU A 336 -47.17 23.68 -28.57
N LEU A 337 -46.06 23.22 -28.02
CA LEU A 337 -44.76 23.82 -28.23
C LEU A 337 -44.02 23.09 -29.35
N ASP A 338 -43.23 23.84 -30.14
CA ASP A 338 -42.25 23.22 -31.04
C ASP A 338 -41.21 22.46 -30.19
N PRO A 339 -41.14 21.12 -30.33
CA PRO A 339 -40.17 20.32 -29.59
C PRO A 339 -38.72 20.75 -29.86
N ARG A 340 -38.42 21.22 -31.08
CA ARG A 340 -37.06 21.62 -31.47
C ARG A 340 -36.59 22.85 -30.70
N HIS A 341 -37.48 23.81 -30.46
CA HIS A 341 -37.15 25.00 -29.70
C HIS A 341 -37.13 24.73 -28.19
N SER A 342 -38.14 24.00 -27.71
CA SER A 342 -38.32 23.75 -26.28
C SER A 342 -37.22 22.86 -25.71
N LEU A 343 -36.84 21.78 -26.40
CA LEU A 343 -35.80 20.88 -25.93
C LEU A 343 -34.41 21.54 -25.88
N ARG A 344 -34.13 22.52 -26.76
CA ARG A 344 -32.87 23.27 -26.71
C ARG A 344 -32.72 24.16 -25.48
N ILE A 345 -33.82 24.50 -24.81
CA ILE A 345 -33.81 25.24 -23.55
C ILE A 345 -33.88 24.26 -22.37
N VAL A 346 -34.84 23.33 -22.41
CA VAL A 346 -35.14 22.42 -21.30
C VAL A 346 -33.99 21.44 -21.05
N VAL A 347 -33.38 20.88 -22.10
CA VAL A 347 -32.34 19.86 -21.93
C VAL A 347 -31.11 20.44 -21.24
N PRO A 348 -30.46 21.52 -21.74
CA PRO A 348 -29.32 22.10 -21.03
C PRO A 348 -29.65 22.60 -19.62
N ALA A 349 -30.86 23.15 -19.41
CA ALA A 349 -31.32 23.60 -18.10
C ALA A 349 -31.45 22.45 -17.10
N ALA A 350 -32.07 21.33 -17.52
CA ALA A 350 -32.18 20.12 -16.71
C ALA A 350 -30.80 19.50 -16.43
N THR A 351 -29.91 19.44 -17.44
CA THR A 351 -28.53 18.96 -17.27
C THR A 351 -27.78 19.80 -16.24
N ALA A 352 -27.88 21.13 -16.30
CA ALA A 352 -27.23 22.02 -15.36
C ALA A 352 -27.72 21.78 -13.91
N LEU A 353 -29.01 21.49 -13.70
CA LEU A 353 -29.55 21.15 -12.39
C LEU A 353 -29.03 19.82 -11.86
N VAL A 354 -28.99 18.78 -12.71
CA VAL A 354 -28.43 17.47 -12.34
C VAL A 354 -26.96 17.62 -11.94
N MET A 355 -26.18 18.32 -12.76
CA MET A 355 -24.76 18.59 -12.54
C MET A 355 -24.52 19.40 -11.26
N SER A 356 -25.35 20.41 -11.01
CA SER A 356 -25.32 21.22 -9.79
C SER A 356 -25.44 20.35 -8.54
N LEU A 357 -26.50 19.52 -8.48
CA LEU A 357 -26.79 18.68 -7.34
C LEU A 357 -25.66 17.67 -7.09
N GLN A 358 -25.15 17.06 -8.18
CA GLN A 358 -24.01 16.14 -8.12
C GLN A 358 -22.74 16.84 -7.59
N ALA A 359 -22.44 18.06 -8.03
CA ALA A 359 -21.29 18.82 -7.57
C ALA A 359 -21.38 19.19 -6.07
N ILE A 360 -22.58 19.59 -5.61
CA ILE A 360 -22.85 19.90 -4.21
C ILE A 360 -22.63 18.66 -3.33
N PHE A 361 -23.27 17.53 -3.67
CA PHE A 361 -23.13 16.30 -2.89
C PHE A 361 -21.72 15.73 -2.92
N ALA A 362 -21.04 15.78 -4.06
CA ALA A 362 -19.65 15.34 -4.14
C ALA A 362 -18.74 16.18 -3.24
N SER A 363 -18.94 17.51 -3.21
CA SER A 363 -18.15 18.41 -2.38
C SER A 363 -18.38 18.19 -0.89
N LEU A 364 -19.64 17.96 -0.48
CA LEU A 364 -19.97 17.56 0.89
C LEU A 364 -19.30 16.22 1.26
N PHE A 365 -19.35 15.25 0.36
CA PHE A 365 -18.77 13.92 0.61
C PHE A 365 -17.24 13.97 0.73
N VAL A 366 -16.53 14.70 -0.15
CA VAL A 366 -15.09 14.92 -0.03
C VAL A 366 -14.76 15.63 1.29
N SER A 367 -15.55 16.63 1.69
CA SER A 367 -15.37 17.32 2.96
C SER A 367 -15.50 16.37 4.15
N ILE A 368 -16.50 15.48 4.14
CA ILE A 368 -16.70 14.48 5.21
C ILE A 368 -15.52 13.52 5.27
N LEU A 369 -15.02 13.03 4.13
CA LEU A 369 -13.83 12.18 4.07
C LEU A 369 -12.56 12.90 4.56
N GLY A 370 -12.51 14.23 4.41
CA GLY A 370 -11.41 15.07 4.87
C GLY A 370 -11.42 15.36 6.38
N ILE A 371 -12.52 15.09 7.09
CA ILE A 371 -12.58 15.21 8.55
C ILE A 371 -11.69 14.11 9.13
N ARG A 372 -10.43 14.44 9.42
CA ARG A 372 -9.49 13.54 10.08
C ARG A 372 -10.12 13.04 11.37
N ARG A 373 -10.43 11.75 11.45
CA ARG A 373 -10.49 11.05 12.73
C ARG A 373 -9.08 11.17 13.32
N ARG A 374 -8.89 12.05 14.30
CA ARG A 374 -7.70 11.97 15.15
C ARG A 374 -7.74 10.57 15.76
N GLN A 375 -6.96 9.65 15.22
CA GLN A 375 -6.58 8.46 15.95
C GLN A 375 -5.81 9.01 17.15
N HIS A 376 -6.47 9.06 18.30
CA HIS A 376 -5.73 9.19 19.54
C HIS A 376 -4.69 8.07 19.53
N PRO A 377 -3.40 8.36 19.82
CA PRO A 377 -2.45 7.31 20.09
C PRO A 377 -3.12 6.34 21.08
N PRO A 378 -2.96 5.01 20.92
CA PRO A 378 -3.42 4.10 21.95
C PRO A 378 -2.90 4.65 23.28
N LEU A 379 -3.80 4.86 24.24
CA LEU A 379 -3.42 5.27 25.58
C LEU A 379 -2.37 4.25 26.01
N VAL A 380 -1.12 4.71 26.13
CA VAL A 380 -0.06 3.88 26.71
C VAL A 380 -0.59 3.50 28.07
N ASP A 381 -0.67 2.21 28.36
CA ASP A 381 -1.08 1.76 29.68
C ASP A 381 -0.09 2.41 30.67
N PRO A 382 -0.56 3.22 31.64
CA PRO A 382 0.32 3.87 32.60
C PRO A 382 1.24 2.88 33.31
N THR A 383 0.86 1.60 33.39
CA THR A 383 1.68 0.52 33.93
C THR A 383 2.84 0.12 33.02
N GLU A 384 2.67 0.12 31.69
CA GLU A 384 3.76 -0.12 30.73
C GLU A 384 4.76 1.05 30.69
N GLU A 385 4.26 2.29 30.78
CA GLU A 385 5.12 3.49 30.83
C GLU A 385 5.91 3.53 32.14
N ALA A 386 5.25 3.24 33.27
CA ALA A 386 5.93 3.12 34.57
C ALA A 386 6.97 1.99 34.57
N ALA A 387 6.66 0.83 33.98
CA ALA A 387 7.61 -0.28 33.86
C ALA A 387 8.84 0.10 33.04
N GLY A 388 8.66 0.76 31.89
CA GLY A 388 9.77 1.21 31.05
C GLY A 388 10.66 2.26 31.73
N VAL A 389 10.08 3.16 32.54
CA VAL A 389 10.84 4.14 33.33
C VAL A 389 11.63 3.46 34.45
N VAL A 390 11.03 2.47 35.12
CA VAL A 390 11.70 1.70 36.18
C VAL A 390 12.85 0.87 35.61
N ASP A 391 12.66 0.21 34.47
CA ASP A 391 13.70 -0.58 33.80
C ASP A 391 14.86 0.31 33.32
N ALA A 392 14.56 1.50 32.77
CA ALA A 392 15.57 2.47 32.37
C ALA A 392 16.36 3.02 33.57
N ALA A 393 15.68 3.29 34.69
CA ALA A 393 16.34 3.71 35.93
C ALA A 393 17.22 2.60 36.52
N ALA A 394 16.74 1.35 36.53
CA ALA A 394 17.51 0.19 36.99
C ALA A 394 18.76 -0.05 36.14
N ALA A 395 18.65 0.07 34.81
CA ALA A 395 19.78 -0.04 33.89
C ALA A 395 20.83 1.06 34.12
N LYS A 396 20.39 2.29 34.40
CA LYS A 396 21.29 3.41 34.71
C LYS A 396 22.03 3.20 36.02
N VAL A 397 21.34 2.78 37.08
CA VAL A 397 21.96 2.46 38.38
C VAL A 397 22.94 1.29 38.26
N ALA A 398 22.62 0.25 37.49
CA ALA A 398 23.53 -0.86 37.24
C ALA A 398 24.78 -0.44 36.45
N GLY A 399 24.63 0.50 35.50
CA GLY A 399 25.75 1.09 34.75
C GLY A 399 26.68 1.92 35.64
N GLU A 400 26.11 2.76 36.51
CA GLU A 400 26.87 3.59 37.47
C GLU A 400 27.62 2.72 38.49
N ARG A 401 27.01 1.62 38.96
CA ARG A 401 27.66 0.65 39.86
C ARG A 401 28.86 -0.03 39.20
N LYS A 402 28.70 -0.51 37.95
CA LYS A 402 29.79 -1.11 37.18
C LYS A 402 30.92 -0.12 36.88
N ALA A 403 30.59 1.15 36.65
CA ALA A 403 31.58 2.22 36.46
C ALA A 403 32.35 2.53 37.75
N GLY A 404 31.67 2.53 38.90
CA GLY A 404 32.29 2.69 40.22
C GLY A 404 33.21 1.53 40.58
N GLU A 405 32.80 0.29 40.31
CA GLU A 405 33.63 -0.90 40.53
C GLU A 405 34.88 -0.91 39.64
N ARG A 406 34.78 -0.51 38.37
CA ARG A 406 35.96 -0.36 37.49
C ARG A 406 36.95 0.67 38.01
N LYS A 407 36.46 1.84 38.46
CA LYS A 407 37.32 2.88 39.07
C LYS A 407 37.98 2.42 40.37
N ALA A 408 37.31 1.60 41.17
CA ALA A 408 37.88 1.06 42.41
C ALA A 408 38.99 0.03 42.14
N VAL A 409 38.85 -0.77 41.08
CA VAL A 409 39.89 -1.73 40.66
C VAL A 409 41.10 -1.01 40.07
N GLU A 410 40.91 0.01 39.22
CA GLU A 410 42.01 0.84 38.68
C GLU A 410 42.73 1.68 39.77
N GLY A 411 41.98 2.19 40.75
CA GLY A 411 42.53 2.87 41.93
C GLY A 411 43.27 1.95 42.91
N GLY A 412 42.94 0.66 42.91
CA GLY A 412 43.60 -0.37 43.71
C GLY A 412 44.95 -0.79 43.12
N LEU A 413 45.04 -0.94 41.79
CA LEU A 413 46.31 -1.24 41.11
C LEU A 413 47.33 -0.09 41.28
N THR A 414 46.89 1.15 41.15
CA THR A 414 47.77 2.33 41.28
C THR A 414 48.33 2.54 42.70
N ARG A 415 47.64 2.07 43.74
CA ARG A 415 48.16 2.10 45.12
C ARG A 415 49.10 0.94 45.46
N ALA A 416 48.96 -0.21 44.80
CA ALA A 416 49.90 -1.31 44.95
C ALA A 416 51.25 -1.00 44.28
N ASP A 417 51.24 -0.37 43.10
CA ASP A 417 52.47 0.00 42.38
C ASP A 417 53.23 1.18 43.02
N ALA A 418 52.54 2.04 43.78
CA ALA A 418 53.16 3.16 44.49
C ALA A 418 53.84 2.74 45.82
N ALA A 419 53.54 1.57 46.36
CA ALA A 419 54.15 1.07 47.60
C ALA A 419 55.51 0.39 47.38
N GLU A 420 55.85 -0.03 46.15
CA GLU A 420 57.14 -0.65 45.81
C GLU A 420 58.22 0.36 45.33
N SER A 421 57.90 1.65 45.21
CA SER A 421 58.84 2.66 44.69
C SER A 421 59.35 3.70 45.70
N GLN A 422 58.97 3.61 46.98
CA GLN A 422 59.37 4.58 48.02
C GLN A 422 60.57 4.16 48.89
N ASP A 423 61.22 3.01 48.62
CA ASP A 423 62.39 2.56 49.40
C ASP A 423 63.75 2.81 48.71
N ALA A 424 63.76 3.60 47.63
CA ALA A 424 64.99 3.92 46.89
C ALA A 424 64.99 5.37 46.40
N ALA A 425 65.41 6.32 47.25
CA ALA A 425 66.25 7.48 46.93
C ALA A 425 66.06 8.61 47.95
N ALA A 426 66.91 8.61 48.97
CA ALA A 426 67.22 9.81 49.74
C ALA A 426 68.76 9.93 49.79
N THR A 427 69.33 10.85 49.02
CA THR A 427 70.64 11.51 49.26
C THR A 427 70.94 12.57 48.20
N GLY A 428 71.35 13.76 48.67
CA GLY A 428 72.05 14.82 47.92
C GLY A 428 71.14 15.91 47.33
N ASP A 429 70.97 17.10 47.91
CA ASP A 429 71.90 18.22 48.24
C ASP A 429 71.99 19.31 47.15
N GLY A 430 71.72 20.55 47.60
CA GLY A 430 72.22 21.84 47.07
C GLY A 430 71.63 22.35 45.75
N GLU A 431 71.38 23.64 45.50
CA GLU A 431 71.67 24.87 46.22
C GLU A 431 70.89 26.02 45.52
N ALA A 432 70.74 27.13 46.24
CA ALA A 432 69.97 28.35 45.97
C ALA A 432 70.19 29.04 44.60
N THR A 433 69.17 29.75 44.08
CA THR A 433 68.99 31.20 44.27
C THR A 433 67.77 31.75 43.50
N ASP A 434 66.97 32.53 44.23
CA ASP A 434 65.78 33.33 43.88
C ASP A 434 66.25 34.76 43.49
N PRO A 435 65.45 35.85 43.37
CA PRO A 435 64.03 36.04 43.01
C PRO A 435 63.82 37.17 41.97
N ALA A 436 62.56 37.37 41.55
CA ALA A 436 61.82 38.65 41.62
C ALA A 436 60.59 38.57 40.70
N SER A 437 59.37 38.33 41.20
CA SER A 437 58.51 39.15 42.07
C SER A 437 57.63 40.14 41.32
N GLY A 438 56.34 40.16 41.68
CA GLY A 438 55.40 41.24 41.41
C GLY A 438 54.22 40.78 40.55
N ALA A 439 53.17 40.14 41.08
CA ALA A 439 52.12 40.73 41.93
C ALA A 439 51.33 41.80 41.14
N GLU A 440 50.00 41.88 41.15
CA GLU A 440 48.98 41.30 42.04
C GLU A 440 47.62 41.66 41.43
N ASP A 441 46.60 40.89 41.84
CA ASP A 441 45.21 41.28 42.07
C ASP A 441 44.37 41.97 40.97
N GLY A 442 43.11 41.61 40.78
CA GLY A 442 42.22 40.78 41.58
C GLY A 442 40.78 41.29 41.40
N ALA A 443 39.82 40.36 41.44
CA ALA A 443 38.41 40.54 41.83
C ALA A 443 37.55 41.46 40.91
N SER A 444 36.25 41.29 40.68
CA SER A 444 35.18 40.35 41.10
C SER A 444 33.84 40.95 40.60
N VAL A 445 32.80 40.11 40.39
CA VAL A 445 31.34 40.43 40.57
C VAL A 445 30.71 41.28 39.43
N GLU A 446 29.47 41.17 38.91
CA GLU A 446 28.11 40.62 39.22
C GLU A 446 27.33 40.53 37.88
N ALA A 447 26.57 39.47 37.57
CA ALA A 447 25.10 39.27 37.68
C ALA A 447 24.12 40.15 36.85
N GLY A 448 23.08 39.47 36.30
CA GLY A 448 21.79 40.02 35.83
C GLY A 448 21.66 40.09 34.30
N GLY A 449 20.61 39.61 33.60
CA GLY A 449 19.28 39.12 33.95
C GLY A 449 18.23 39.72 32.97
N LYS A 450 17.23 38.89 32.57
CA LYS A 450 15.98 39.22 31.82
C LYS A 450 16.08 39.46 30.30
N ALA A 451 15.05 39.29 29.47
CA ALA A 451 13.79 38.51 29.42
C ALA A 451 13.10 38.87 28.09
N GLU A 452 12.33 37.92 27.54
CA GLU A 452 11.17 38.04 26.62
C GLU A 452 11.28 38.67 25.22
N GLY A 453 10.61 37.97 24.29
CA GLY A 453 10.35 38.30 22.89
C GLY A 453 9.76 37.09 22.17
#